data_AF-A0A9N8E2I9-F1
#
_entry.id   AF-A0A9N8E2I9-F1
#
_cell.length_a   1.000
_cell.length_b   1.000
_cell.length_c   1.000
_cell.angle_alpha   90.00
_cell.angle_beta   90.00
_cell.angle_gamma   90.00
#
_symmetry.space_group_name_H-M   'P 1'
#
loop_
_entity.id
_entity.type
_entity.pdbx_description
1 polymer ?
#
loop_
_entity_poly.entity_id
_entity_poly.type
_entity_poly.pdbx_seq_one_letter_code
_entity_poly.pdbx_strand_id
1 'polypeptide(L)'
;MPRKHRKRKPAEEVTSATSTSSGPRVKFLFARVALILLACHSTYVFWTTSSVSQLRALLEASKEVLQQIIQEEEPAWVRALELQSDDQNQTSRYLGISRGILSNKPMSFFREIQDKIDQEDLAERCHRYGFSVKKQNSDNNSTSLRRIFYGSLIAAESWETLDIVATEAYGLFAGVVFVESNRTQHFIPRPFHWNAENTERLRRLYGTPQLQVRQFINEDSGLMDLYREHEQREEIVKGWKELGMGPEDIGYLGDVDEAFTRDFLRAVQSCNVEEFDYKTHHCDQRKAKMQGFTRVFETSPDCLVKDRSWFHPDMVIGACVENIGDEKKNIIAPRDPINGRPGPHRSPGFGSCYGPVNVENITDNRFPLYNAGDIRMGCGGRFFPIKNPPPKYTTYSAFHMHNFFVDLHALRFKYLTYGHPIDNAMTAPLEDLHSDLRLMVRCVKNLTDAPTENHFADKQSNHRVQGGVDGALPPFPIYFMDKDYRNRKHEAARLQVEEDEQRRRDRLGMDPVQRRYEDVTLEYKEARRHMWSKEKEAERIKSLLSS
;
A
#
# COMPACT_ATOMS: atom_id res chain seq x y z
N MET A 1 6.61 39.48 4.18
CA MET A 1 6.92 39.55 2.74
C MET A 1 5.68 39.19 1.94
N PRO A 2 5.17 40.05 1.04
CA PRO A 2 3.93 39.78 0.32
C PRO A 2 4.19 38.87 -0.89
N ARG A 3 3.42 37.78 -1.01
CA ARG A 3 3.47 36.85 -2.14
C ARG A 3 2.88 37.52 -3.39
N LYS A 4 3.70 37.69 -4.43
CA LYS A 4 3.27 38.17 -5.75
C LYS A 4 2.38 37.12 -6.44
N HIS A 5 1.17 37.54 -6.81
CA HIS A 5 0.29 36.79 -7.71
C HIS A 5 0.91 36.64 -9.10
N ARG A 6 1.06 35.38 -9.54
CA ARG A 6 1.55 35.04 -10.88
C ARG A 6 0.36 35.00 -11.84
N LYS A 7 0.29 35.96 -12.76
CA LYS A 7 -0.68 36.01 -13.87
C LYS A 7 -0.49 34.78 -14.78
N ARG A 8 -1.57 34.06 -15.06
CA ARG A 8 -1.61 32.97 -16.06
C ARG A 8 -1.54 33.58 -17.46
N LYS A 9 -0.66 33.05 -18.31
CA LYS A 9 -0.64 33.32 -19.75
C LYS A 9 -1.69 32.45 -20.47
N PRO A 10 -2.25 32.92 -21.60
CA PRO A 10 -3.17 32.13 -22.42
C PRO A 10 -2.41 31.01 -23.15
N ALA A 11 -3.07 29.87 -23.32
CA ALA A 11 -2.55 28.68 -23.96
C ALA A 11 -2.42 28.88 -25.48
N GLU A 12 -1.26 28.53 -26.03
CA GLU A 12 -1.04 28.37 -27.46
C GLU A 12 -1.59 27.01 -27.93
N GLU A 13 -2.22 27.03 -29.08
CA GLU A 13 -2.87 25.93 -29.78
C GLU A 13 -1.80 24.99 -30.34
N VAL A 14 -1.73 23.76 -29.80
CA VAL A 14 -0.88 22.69 -30.32
C VAL A 14 -1.76 21.75 -31.15
N THR A 15 -1.60 21.79 -32.47
CA THR A 15 -2.19 20.84 -33.40
C THR A 15 -1.46 19.49 -33.31
N SER A 16 -2.01 18.53 -32.59
CA SER A 16 -1.54 17.14 -32.56
C SER A 16 -2.34 16.28 -33.55
N ALA A 17 -1.65 15.63 -34.48
CA ALA A 17 -2.20 14.57 -35.30
C ALA A 17 -2.58 13.36 -34.42
N THR A 18 -3.87 13.08 -34.33
CA THR A 18 -4.41 11.91 -33.62
C THR A 18 -4.37 10.67 -34.51
N SER A 19 -3.52 9.70 -34.17
CA SER A 19 -3.75 8.31 -34.55
C SER A 19 -4.86 7.75 -33.67
N THR A 20 -6.06 7.62 -34.22
CA THR A 20 -7.20 7.04 -33.50
C THR A 20 -7.04 5.53 -33.36
N SER A 21 -6.46 5.08 -32.26
CA SER A 21 -6.68 3.71 -31.79
C SER A 21 -8.11 3.62 -31.27
N SER A 22 -8.97 2.86 -31.95
CA SER A 22 -10.34 2.64 -31.53
C SER A 22 -10.38 1.98 -30.14
N GLY A 23 -10.98 2.67 -29.17
CA GLY A 23 -11.10 2.19 -27.80
C GLY A 23 -11.96 0.93 -27.67
N PRO A 24 -11.93 0.25 -26.51
CA PRO A 24 -12.57 -1.06 -26.29
C PRO A 24 -14.05 -1.11 -26.67
N ARG A 25 -14.78 0.00 -26.50
CA ARG A 25 -16.21 0.11 -26.85
C ARG A 25 -16.50 0.01 -28.35
N VAL A 26 -15.60 0.51 -29.21
CA VAL A 26 -15.76 0.42 -30.67
C VAL A 26 -15.51 -1.01 -31.13
N LYS A 27 -14.51 -1.69 -30.56
CA LYS A 27 -14.23 -3.10 -30.84
C LYS A 27 -15.39 -4.02 -30.40
N PHE A 28 -15.99 -3.74 -29.24
CA PHE A 28 -17.19 -4.46 -28.76
C PHE A 28 -18.40 -4.28 -29.70
N LEU A 29 -18.56 -3.09 -30.30
CA LEU A 29 -19.61 -2.82 -31.27
C LEU A 29 -19.36 -3.61 -32.57
N PHE A 30 -18.11 -3.67 -33.05
CA PHE A 30 -17.75 -4.48 -34.22
C PHE A 30 -17.93 -5.98 -33.99
N ALA A 31 -17.57 -6.51 -32.82
CA ALA A 31 -17.80 -7.91 -32.47
C ALA A 31 -19.30 -8.26 -32.44
N ARG A 32 -20.14 -7.38 -31.87
CA ARG A 32 -21.60 -7.54 -31.90
C ARG A 32 -22.17 -7.47 -33.31
N VAL A 33 -21.69 -6.56 -34.15
CA VAL A 33 -22.10 -6.46 -35.56
C VAL A 33 -21.68 -7.70 -36.34
N ALA A 34 -20.46 -8.22 -36.12
CA ALA A 34 -19.99 -9.46 -36.75
C ALA A 34 -20.83 -10.68 -36.34
N LEU A 35 -21.20 -10.81 -35.05
CA LEU A 35 -22.09 -11.86 -34.55
C LEU A 35 -23.50 -11.77 -35.13
N ILE A 36 -24.04 -10.55 -35.28
CA ILE A 36 -25.34 -10.32 -35.92
C ILE A 36 -25.27 -10.67 -37.41
N LEU A 37 -24.20 -10.27 -38.11
CA LEU A 37 -23.99 -10.60 -39.52
C LEU A 37 -23.81 -12.10 -39.74
N LEU A 38 -23.10 -12.81 -38.87
CA LEU A 38 -22.96 -14.27 -38.87
C LEU A 38 -24.30 -14.97 -38.63
N ALA A 39 -25.12 -14.46 -37.70
CA ALA A 39 -26.47 -14.97 -37.45
C ALA A 39 -27.40 -14.75 -38.66
N CYS A 40 -27.35 -13.57 -39.29
CA CYS A 40 -28.11 -13.27 -40.50
C CYS A 40 -27.66 -14.14 -41.69
N HIS A 41 -26.35 -14.34 -41.86
CA HIS A 41 -25.81 -15.15 -42.96
C HIS A 41 -26.12 -16.64 -42.80
N SER A 42 -26.05 -17.17 -41.57
CA SER A 42 -26.44 -18.55 -41.28
C SER A 42 -27.93 -18.80 -41.48
N THR A 43 -28.82 -17.86 -41.15
CA THR A 43 -30.25 -17.95 -41.51
C THR A 43 -30.48 -17.92 -43.02
N TYR A 44 -29.71 -17.16 -43.80
CA TYR A 44 -29.85 -17.10 -45.26
C TYR A 44 -29.36 -18.38 -45.95
N VAL A 45 -28.25 -18.96 -45.48
CA VAL A 45 -27.71 -20.23 -45.99
C VAL A 45 -28.63 -21.40 -45.64
N PHE A 46 -29.28 -21.39 -44.47
CA PHE A 46 -30.23 -22.42 -44.05
C PHE A 46 -31.44 -22.56 -45.00
N TRP A 47 -31.82 -21.50 -45.71
CA TRP A 47 -32.92 -21.50 -46.68
C TRP A 47 -32.50 -21.84 -48.12
N THR A 48 -31.20 -21.83 -48.43
CA THR A 48 -30.72 -21.93 -49.82
C THR A 48 -29.83 -23.15 -50.08
N THR A 49 -29.37 -23.85 -49.04
CA THR A 49 -28.53 -25.06 -49.20
C THR A 49 -29.24 -26.31 -48.67
N SER A 50 -29.46 -27.29 -49.54
CA SER A 50 -30.05 -28.60 -49.20
C SER A 50 -29.05 -29.62 -48.64
N SER A 51 -27.81 -29.21 -48.36
CA SER A 51 -26.75 -30.10 -47.89
C SER A 51 -26.38 -29.86 -46.44
N VAL A 52 -26.74 -30.82 -45.58
CA VAL A 52 -26.36 -30.87 -44.16
C VAL A 52 -24.84 -30.83 -43.96
N SER A 53 -24.03 -31.26 -44.94
CA SER A 53 -22.57 -31.24 -44.83
C SER A 53 -21.98 -29.82 -44.91
N GLN A 54 -22.58 -28.92 -45.69
CA GLN A 54 -22.13 -27.53 -45.81
C GLN A 54 -22.46 -26.71 -44.55
N LEU A 55 -23.64 -26.95 -43.97
CA LEU A 55 -24.01 -26.37 -42.67
C LEU A 55 -23.08 -26.81 -41.55
N ARG A 56 -22.70 -28.10 -41.51
CA ARG A 56 -21.75 -28.61 -40.51
C ARG A 56 -20.36 -27.98 -40.69
N ALA A 57 -19.87 -27.82 -41.92
CA ALA A 57 -18.60 -27.16 -42.19
C ALA A 57 -18.58 -25.67 -41.77
N LEU A 58 -19.66 -24.94 -42.05
CA LEU A 58 -19.83 -23.55 -41.62
C LEU A 58 -19.90 -23.42 -40.09
N LEU A 59 -20.53 -24.37 -39.41
CA LEU A 59 -20.62 -24.38 -37.96
C LEU A 59 -19.24 -24.62 -37.31
N GLU A 60 -18.44 -25.54 -37.86
CA GLU A 60 -17.09 -25.79 -37.36
C GLU A 60 -16.15 -24.62 -37.65
N ALA A 61 -16.20 -24.01 -38.84
CA ALA A 61 -15.42 -22.80 -39.14
C ALA A 61 -15.82 -21.62 -38.23
N SER A 62 -17.12 -21.49 -37.92
CA SER A 62 -17.60 -20.46 -36.98
C SER A 62 -17.13 -20.73 -35.55
N LYS A 63 -17.04 -22.00 -35.12
CA LYS A 63 -16.45 -22.37 -33.82
C LYS A 63 -14.97 -22.04 -33.76
N GLU A 64 -14.20 -22.32 -34.81
CA GLU A 64 -12.78 -21.98 -34.86
C GLU A 64 -12.57 -20.46 -34.77
N VAL A 65 -13.34 -19.66 -35.50
CA VAL A 65 -13.27 -18.18 -35.40
C VAL A 65 -13.70 -17.69 -34.01
N LEU A 66 -14.75 -18.28 -33.41
CA LEU A 66 -15.16 -17.92 -32.05
C LEU A 66 -14.09 -18.29 -31.02
N GLN A 67 -13.46 -19.46 -31.16
CA GLN A 67 -12.35 -19.89 -30.31
C GLN A 67 -11.13 -18.96 -30.47
N GLN A 68 -10.85 -18.51 -31.70
CA GLN A 68 -9.77 -17.58 -31.97
C GLN A 68 -10.05 -16.18 -31.39
N ILE A 69 -11.29 -15.69 -31.49
CA ILE A 69 -11.71 -14.43 -30.84
C ILE A 69 -11.66 -14.57 -29.31
N ILE A 70 -12.10 -15.69 -28.74
CA ILE A 70 -12.02 -15.96 -27.31
C ILE A 70 -10.55 -16.03 -26.84
N GLN A 71 -9.66 -16.66 -27.61
CA GLN A 71 -8.22 -16.71 -27.32
C GLN A 71 -7.51 -15.35 -27.47
N GLU A 72 -7.95 -14.51 -28.42
CA GLU A 72 -7.40 -13.17 -28.60
C GLU A 72 -7.92 -12.17 -27.56
N GLU A 73 -9.18 -12.29 -27.15
CA GLU A 73 -9.84 -11.46 -26.13
C GLU A 73 -9.70 -12.01 -24.71
N GLU A 74 -8.98 -13.11 -24.50
CA GLU A 74 -8.72 -13.59 -23.15
C GLU A 74 -8.05 -12.48 -22.34
N PRO A 75 -8.69 -12.02 -21.25
CA PRO A 75 -8.15 -10.95 -20.45
C PRO A 75 -6.71 -11.26 -20.06
N ALA A 76 -5.84 -10.25 -20.04
CA ALA A 76 -4.42 -10.43 -19.70
C ALA A 76 -4.22 -11.21 -18.38
N TRP A 77 -5.18 -11.14 -17.46
CA TRP A 77 -5.17 -11.91 -16.21
C TRP A 77 -5.42 -13.42 -16.41
N VAL A 78 -6.20 -13.86 -17.41
CA VAL A 78 -6.40 -15.30 -17.69
C VAL A 78 -5.11 -15.90 -18.22
N ARG A 79 -4.47 -15.25 -19.20
CA ARG A 79 -3.13 -15.64 -19.67
C ARG A 79 -2.08 -15.58 -18.56
N ALA A 80 -2.20 -14.64 -17.63
CA ALA A 80 -1.31 -14.60 -16.47
C ALA A 80 -1.57 -15.74 -15.49
N LEU A 81 -2.82 -16.16 -15.27
CA LEU A 81 -3.15 -17.36 -14.49
C LEU A 81 -2.65 -18.64 -15.17
N GLU A 82 -2.68 -18.70 -16.50
CA GLU A 82 -2.09 -19.81 -17.26
C GLU A 82 -0.56 -19.83 -17.16
N LEU A 83 0.10 -18.67 -17.27
CA LEU A 83 1.54 -18.55 -16.98
C LEU A 83 1.87 -18.91 -15.52
N GLN A 84 0.94 -18.67 -14.59
CA GLN A 84 1.04 -19.11 -13.20
C GLN A 84 0.83 -20.63 -13.05
N SER A 85 0.14 -21.25 -14.02
CA SER A 85 -0.11 -22.69 -14.07
C SER A 85 1.12 -23.49 -14.51
N ASP A 86 1.93 -22.96 -15.43
CA ASP A 86 3.21 -23.58 -15.79
C ASP A 86 4.27 -23.51 -14.66
N ASP A 87 4.13 -22.55 -13.74
CA ASP A 87 4.93 -22.48 -12.51
C ASP A 87 4.30 -23.30 -11.35
N GLN A 88 3.30 -24.16 -11.60
CA GLN A 88 2.58 -24.90 -10.54
C GLN A 88 3.40 -25.86 -9.70
N ASN A 89 4.56 -26.31 -10.18
CA ASN A 89 5.51 -27.02 -9.32
C ASN A 89 6.13 -26.11 -8.24
N GLN A 90 6.14 -24.78 -8.42
CA GLN A 90 6.37 -23.80 -7.34
C GLN A 90 5.10 -23.41 -6.59
N THR A 91 3.92 -23.43 -7.23
CA THR A 91 2.63 -23.08 -6.60
C THR A 91 2.22 -24.00 -5.44
N SER A 92 2.75 -25.23 -5.36
CA SER A 92 2.68 -26.06 -4.14
C SER A 92 3.30 -25.38 -2.89
N ARG A 93 4.31 -24.50 -3.07
CA ARG A 93 4.87 -23.66 -2.00
C ARG A 93 3.98 -22.47 -1.63
N TYR A 94 3.02 -22.08 -2.48
CA TYR A 94 2.13 -20.94 -2.26
C TYR A 94 0.92 -21.26 -1.37
N LEU A 95 0.69 -22.54 -1.03
CA LEU A 95 -0.34 -22.90 -0.04
C LEU A 95 0.05 -22.53 1.39
N GLY A 96 1.33 -22.22 1.64
CA GLY A 96 1.83 -21.76 2.94
C GLY A 96 2.15 -20.26 2.92
N ILE A 97 1.98 -19.61 4.08
CA ILE A 97 2.46 -18.24 4.29
C ILE A 97 3.99 -18.22 4.11
N SER A 98 4.45 -17.42 3.15
CA SER A 98 5.88 -17.32 2.85
C SER A 98 6.67 -16.90 4.10
N ARG A 99 7.77 -17.59 4.39
CA ARG A 99 8.56 -17.29 5.60
C ARG A 99 9.34 -15.98 5.48
N GLY A 100 9.85 -15.68 4.28
CA GLY A 100 10.81 -14.60 4.08
C GLY A 100 12.15 -14.83 4.76
N ILE A 101 12.93 -13.77 4.89
CA ILE A 101 14.20 -13.77 5.59
C ILE A 101 13.96 -13.30 7.01
N LEU A 102 14.24 -14.16 8.00
CA LEU A 102 14.10 -13.79 9.40
C LEU A 102 15.46 -13.42 10.00
N SER A 103 15.41 -12.63 11.06
CA SER A 103 16.53 -12.44 11.96
C SER A 103 16.90 -13.75 12.65
N ASN A 104 18.19 -13.97 12.85
CA ASN A 104 18.71 -15.08 13.65
C ASN A 104 18.88 -14.67 15.13
N LYS A 105 18.56 -13.41 15.48
CA LYS A 105 18.67 -12.93 16.85
C LYS A 105 17.56 -13.52 17.71
N PRO A 106 17.85 -13.84 18.98
CA PRO A 106 16.81 -14.26 19.91
C PRO A 106 15.87 -13.08 20.22
N MET A 107 14.62 -13.36 20.60
CA MET A 107 13.68 -12.30 20.99
C MET A 107 14.24 -11.37 22.08
N SER A 108 15.09 -11.87 22.98
CA SER A 108 15.73 -11.06 24.03
C SER A 108 16.56 -9.89 23.47
N PHE A 109 17.16 -10.05 22.29
CA PHE A 109 17.88 -8.96 21.62
C PHE A 109 16.95 -7.79 21.31
N PHE A 110 15.78 -8.07 20.73
CA PHE A 110 14.79 -7.04 20.43
C PHE A 110 14.11 -6.51 21.71
N ARG A 111 13.89 -7.36 22.71
CA ARG A 111 13.34 -6.95 24.00
C ARG A 111 14.20 -5.91 24.70
N GLU A 112 15.51 -6.08 24.70
CA GLU A 112 16.42 -5.10 25.31
C GLU A 112 16.27 -3.70 24.68
N ILE A 113 16.06 -3.64 23.37
CA ILE A 113 15.83 -2.37 22.64
C ILE A 113 14.45 -1.81 22.97
N GLN A 114 13.41 -2.65 22.97
CA GLN A 114 12.05 -2.28 23.35
C GLN A 114 11.99 -1.73 24.78
N ASP A 115 12.66 -2.38 25.73
CA ASP A 115 12.70 -1.99 27.14
C ASP A 115 13.41 -0.65 27.33
N LYS A 116 14.51 -0.41 26.59
CA LYS A 116 15.19 0.90 26.58
C LYS A 116 14.26 2.01 26.10
N ILE A 117 13.52 1.78 25.01
CA ILE A 117 12.54 2.75 24.50
C ILE A 117 11.42 2.95 25.54
N ASP A 118 10.90 1.88 26.12
CA ASP A 118 9.79 1.92 27.08
C ASP A 118 10.15 2.67 28.37
N GLN A 119 11.40 2.59 28.81
CA GLN A 119 11.94 3.23 30.01
C GLN A 119 12.36 4.69 29.82
N GLU A 120 12.26 5.25 28.61
CA GLU A 120 12.53 6.68 28.39
C GLU A 120 11.64 7.58 29.27
N ASP A 121 12.19 8.74 29.65
CA ASP A 121 11.48 9.70 30.48
C ASP A 121 10.16 10.14 29.82
N LEU A 122 9.08 10.12 30.61
CA LEU A 122 7.74 10.42 30.11
C LEU A 122 7.63 11.88 29.63
N ALA A 123 8.26 12.84 30.32
CA ALA A 123 8.18 14.24 29.94
C ALA A 123 8.93 14.49 28.64
N GLU A 124 10.12 13.91 28.47
CA GLU A 124 10.86 13.95 27.21
C GLU A 124 10.08 13.31 26.07
N ARG A 125 9.51 12.11 26.29
CA ARG A 125 8.69 11.40 25.29
C ARG A 125 7.49 12.25 24.85
N CYS A 126 6.74 12.82 25.79
CA CYS A 126 5.61 13.68 25.45
C CYS A 126 6.07 14.95 24.71
N HIS A 127 7.15 15.58 25.16
CA HIS A 127 7.71 16.78 24.53
C HIS A 127 8.16 16.52 23.08
N ARG A 128 8.74 15.35 22.80
CA ARG A 128 9.21 14.94 21.47
C ARG A 128 8.14 15.04 20.39
N TYR A 129 6.89 14.79 20.73
CA TYR A 129 5.75 14.91 19.80
C TYR A 129 4.91 16.18 20.07
N GLY A 130 5.34 16.99 21.05
CA GLY A 130 4.65 18.16 21.59
C GLY A 130 3.27 17.83 22.11
N PHE A 131 3.17 16.71 22.83
CA PHE A 131 2.06 16.35 23.68
C PHE A 131 2.29 16.89 25.09
N SER A 132 1.22 16.99 25.87
CA SER A 132 1.33 17.37 27.28
C SER A 132 1.51 16.12 28.15
N VAL A 133 2.26 16.23 29.24
CA VAL A 133 2.35 15.15 30.23
C VAL A 133 1.00 15.00 30.92
N LYS A 134 0.49 13.77 31.05
CA LYS A 134 -0.72 13.53 31.87
C LYS A 134 -0.40 13.95 33.30
N LYS A 135 -1.14 14.94 33.83
CA LYS A 135 -1.03 15.30 35.24
C LYS A 135 -1.43 14.07 36.05
N GLN A 136 -0.53 13.56 36.87
CA GLN A 136 -0.88 12.60 37.92
C GLN A 136 -1.77 13.38 38.90
N ASN A 137 -3.09 13.27 38.75
CA ASN A 137 -3.99 13.79 39.77
C ASN A 137 -3.82 12.89 40.99
N SER A 138 -3.43 13.49 42.13
CA SER A 138 -3.27 12.81 43.43
C SER A 138 -4.50 12.03 43.87
N ASP A 139 -5.68 12.39 43.34
CA ASP A 139 -6.97 11.94 43.87
C ASP A 139 -7.65 10.89 42.98
N ASN A 140 -7.10 10.58 41.80
CA ASN A 140 -7.63 9.52 40.93
C ASN A 140 -6.49 8.62 40.44
N ASN A 141 -6.39 7.45 41.06
CA ASN A 141 -5.45 6.37 40.79
C ASN A 141 -5.53 5.76 39.36
N SER A 142 -6.26 6.39 38.43
CA SER A 142 -6.37 5.91 37.05
C SER A 142 -5.25 6.50 36.20
N THR A 143 -4.02 6.12 36.51
CA THR A 143 -2.84 6.25 35.63
C THR A 143 -2.85 5.19 34.52
N SER A 144 -4.02 4.64 34.17
CA SER A 144 -4.11 3.57 33.18
C SER A 144 -3.67 4.09 31.82
N LEU A 145 -2.77 3.33 31.19
CA LEU A 145 -2.37 3.55 29.82
C LEU A 145 -3.60 3.40 28.92
N ARG A 146 -3.76 4.29 27.93
CA ARG A 146 -4.81 4.12 26.92
C ARG A 146 -4.57 2.80 26.19
N ARG A 147 -5.62 2.02 25.99
CA ARG A 147 -5.53 0.78 25.23
C ARG A 147 -5.54 1.12 23.75
N ILE A 148 -4.76 0.37 22.97
CA ILE A 148 -4.70 0.50 21.52
C ILE A 148 -5.29 -0.76 20.91
N PHE A 149 -6.22 -0.60 19.98
CA PHE A 149 -6.80 -1.66 19.18
C PHE A 149 -6.30 -1.51 17.75
N TYR A 150 -5.52 -2.49 17.28
CA TYR A 150 -4.93 -2.48 15.95
C TYR A 150 -5.81 -3.25 14.96
N GLY A 151 -5.89 -2.73 13.75
CA GLY A 151 -6.68 -3.29 12.67
C GLY A 151 -5.95 -3.19 11.34
N SER A 152 -5.97 -4.27 10.57
CA SER A 152 -5.41 -4.28 9.21
C SER A 152 -6.12 -5.31 8.33
N LEU A 153 -6.14 -5.04 7.03
CA LEU A 153 -6.37 -6.10 6.05
C LEU A 153 -5.15 -7.00 5.99
N ILE A 154 -5.33 -8.29 5.73
CA ILE A 154 -4.24 -9.25 5.56
C ILE A 154 -4.51 -10.13 4.34
N ALA A 155 -3.46 -10.46 3.61
CA ALA A 155 -3.46 -11.33 2.47
C ALA A 155 -2.30 -12.34 2.57
N ALA A 156 -1.36 -12.26 1.64
CA ALA A 156 -0.23 -13.16 1.52
C ALA A 156 1.07 -12.53 2.09
N GLU A 157 0.95 -11.62 3.06
CA GLU A 157 2.11 -11.03 3.72
C GLU A 157 2.96 -12.11 4.37
N SER A 158 4.27 -11.94 4.26
CA SER A 158 5.22 -12.91 4.75
C SER A 158 5.34 -12.87 6.27
N TRP A 159 5.81 -13.98 6.86
CA TRP A 159 6.22 -13.98 8.26
C TRP A 159 7.30 -12.95 8.55
N GLU A 160 8.18 -12.62 7.58
CA GLU A 160 9.19 -11.56 7.70
C GLU A 160 8.52 -10.19 7.93
N THR A 161 7.57 -9.78 7.09
CA THR A 161 6.86 -8.50 7.24
C THR A 161 6.13 -8.42 8.58
N LEU A 162 5.44 -9.50 8.96
CA LEU A 162 4.72 -9.58 10.22
C LEU A 162 5.65 -9.52 11.43
N ASP A 163 6.81 -10.14 11.36
CA ASP A 163 7.81 -10.15 12.46
C ASP A 163 8.43 -8.76 12.63
N ILE A 164 8.68 -8.02 11.54
CA ILE A 164 9.14 -6.62 11.59
C ILE A 164 8.13 -5.74 12.33
N VAL A 165 6.84 -5.76 11.93
CA VAL A 165 5.80 -4.92 12.57
C VAL A 165 5.51 -5.36 13.99
N ALA A 166 5.39 -6.65 14.23
CA ALA A 166 5.14 -7.17 15.57
C ALA A 166 6.30 -6.89 16.51
N THR A 167 7.55 -6.86 16.04
CA THR A 167 8.69 -6.46 16.87
C THR A 167 8.61 -4.99 17.29
N GLU A 168 8.04 -4.11 16.47
CA GLU A 168 7.81 -2.72 16.88
C GLU A 168 6.70 -2.65 17.95
N ALA A 169 5.60 -3.37 17.72
CA ALA A 169 4.37 -3.27 18.50
C ALA A 169 4.21 -4.31 19.63
N TYR A 170 5.19 -5.18 19.87
CA TYR A 170 5.04 -6.32 20.77
C TYR A 170 4.50 -5.88 22.13
N GLY A 171 3.38 -6.47 22.54
CA GLY A 171 2.76 -6.28 23.85
C GLY A 171 2.15 -4.90 24.08
N LEU A 172 1.98 -4.09 23.02
CA LEU A 172 1.37 -2.75 23.12
C LEU A 172 -0.12 -2.75 22.82
N PHE A 173 -0.59 -3.69 22.00
CA PHE A 173 -1.98 -3.75 21.57
C PHE A 173 -2.84 -4.54 22.56
N ALA A 174 -3.94 -3.91 22.98
CA ALA A 174 -4.96 -4.56 23.80
C ALA A 174 -5.87 -5.48 22.98
N GLY A 175 -6.01 -5.23 21.67
CA GLY A 175 -6.71 -6.08 20.73
C GLY A 175 -6.14 -5.91 19.31
N VAL A 176 -6.14 -6.97 18.53
CA VAL A 176 -5.68 -6.99 17.13
C VAL A 176 -6.73 -7.70 16.28
N VAL A 177 -7.12 -7.07 15.17
CA VAL A 177 -8.04 -7.65 14.20
C VAL A 177 -7.42 -7.61 12.81
N PHE A 178 -7.19 -8.78 12.25
CA PHE A 178 -6.89 -8.92 10.83
C PHE A 178 -8.13 -9.33 10.05
N VAL A 179 -8.27 -8.84 8.83
CA VAL A 179 -9.34 -9.26 7.92
C VAL A 179 -8.73 -9.82 6.64
N GLU A 180 -8.97 -11.10 6.36
CA GLU A 180 -8.57 -11.74 5.11
C GLU A 180 -9.77 -11.89 4.18
N SER A 181 -9.60 -11.51 2.91
CA SER A 181 -10.57 -11.74 1.83
C SER A 181 -10.17 -12.96 0.98
N ASN A 182 -11.14 -13.66 0.39
CA ASN A 182 -10.88 -14.68 -0.63
C ASN A 182 -10.76 -14.13 -2.05
N ARG A 183 -10.59 -12.81 -2.21
CA ARG A 183 -10.39 -12.15 -3.51
C ARG A 183 -9.34 -11.04 -3.44
N THR A 184 -8.82 -10.66 -4.60
CA THR A 184 -8.00 -9.43 -4.77
C THR A 184 -8.89 -8.19 -4.94
N GLN A 185 -8.30 -7.00 -5.01
CA GLN A 185 -9.02 -5.75 -5.30
C GLN A 185 -9.76 -5.76 -6.65
N HIS A 186 -9.27 -6.56 -7.62
CA HIS A 186 -9.85 -6.75 -8.95
C HIS A 186 -10.71 -8.02 -9.06
N PHE A 187 -11.26 -8.52 -7.94
CA PHE A 187 -12.17 -9.67 -7.85
C PHE A 187 -11.59 -11.03 -8.28
N ILE A 188 -10.27 -11.13 -8.43
CA ILE A 188 -9.59 -12.40 -8.74
C ILE A 188 -9.65 -13.29 -7.48
N PRO A 189 -10.17 -14.53 -7.57
CA PRO A 189 -10.20 -15.46 -6.44
C PRO A 189 -8.80 -15.76 -5.86
N ARG A 190 -8.72 -15.89 -4.53
CA ARG A 190 -7.52 -16.36 -3.82
C ARG A 190 -7.89 -17.24 -2.62
N PRO A 191 -7.03 -18.19 -2.23
CA PRO A 191 -7.28 -18.98 -1.02
C PRO A 191 -7.09 -18.15 0.25
N PHE A 192 -7.73 -18.61 1.33
CA PHE A 192 -7.43 -18.14 2.68
C PHE A 192 -6.16 -18.81 3.20
N HIS A 193 -5.26 -18.03 3.80
CA HIS A 193 -3.99 -18.52 4.35
C HIS A 193 -4.01 -18.58 5.88
N TRP A 194 -4.90 -17.81 6.52
CA TRP A 194 -4.87 -17.59 7.97
C TRP A 194 -5.89 -18.48 8.70
N ASN A 195 -5.43 -19.69 9.05
CA ASN A 195 -6.19 -20.65 9.86
C ASN A 195 -5.97 -20.45 11.38
N ALA A 196 -6.57 -21.32 12.20
CA ALA A 196 -6.46 -21.24 13.66
C ALA A 196 -5.01 -21.38 14.18
N GLU A 197 -4.19 -22.23 13.55
CA GLU A 197 -2.78 -22.41 13.92
C GLU A 197 -1.96 -21.15 13.64
N ASN A 198 -2.12 -20.57 12.45
CA ASN A 198 -1.46 -19.32 12.07
C ASN A 198 -1.93 -18.15 12.96
N THR A 199 -3.21 -18.11 13.32
CA THR A 199 -3.76 -17.12 14.25
C THR A 199 -3.12 -17.22 15.63
N GLU A 200 -2.90 -18.43 16.14
CA GLU A 200 -2.24 -18.64 17.42
C GLU A 200 -0.76 -18.22 17.38
N ARG A 201 -0.10 -18.44 16.24
CA ARG A 201 1.25 -17.91 16.02
C ARG A 201 1.26 -16.38 16.00
N LEU A 202 0.28 -15.73 15.37
CA LEU A 202 0.13 -14.27 15.39
C LEU A 202 -0.05 -13.73 16.82
N ARG A 203 -0.85 -14.39 17.67
CA ARG A 203 -1.01 -14.00 19.09
C ARG A 203 0.33 -13.93 19.82
N ARG A 204 1.14 -14.98 19.68
CA ARG A 204 2.49 -15.03 20.26
C ARG A 204 3.41 -13.96 19.69
N LEU A 205 3.32 -13.73 18.38
CA LEU A 205 4.14 -12.78 17.65
C LEU A 205 3.87 -11.33 18.09
N TYR A 206 2.60 -10.93 18.20
CA TYR A 206 2.20 -9.60 18.67
C TYR A 206 2.23 -9.45 20.20
N GLY A 207 2.37 -10.56 20.95
CA GLY A 207 2.37 -10.54 22.40
C GLY A 207 1.03 -10.19 23.02
N THR A 208 -0.08 -10.58 22.36
CA THR A 208 -1.44 -10.31 22.85
C THR A 208 -2.36 -11.52 22.63
N PRO A 209 -3.11 -11.97 23.65
CA PRO A 209 -4.07 -13.05 23.47
C PRO A 209 -5.32 -12.60 22.70
N GLN A 210 -5.60 -11.30 22.67
CA GLN A 210 -6.78 -10.70 22.04
C GLN A 210 -6.51 -10.44 20.56
N LEU A 211 -6.34 -11.50 19.79
CA LEU A 211 -6.13 -11.42 18.33
C LEU A 211 -7.15 -12.28 17.60
N GLN A 212 -7.78 -11.67 16.60
CA GLN A 212 -8.69 -12.31 15.67
C GLN A 212 -8.19 -12.17 14.24
N VAL A 213 -8.38 -13.24 13.46
CA VAL A 213 -8.36 -13.16 11.99
C VAL A 213 -9.80 -13.44 11.54
N ARG A 214 -10.40 -12.48 10.85
CA ARG A 214 -11.76 -12.56 10.33
C ARG A 214 -11.69 -12.83 8.84
N GLN A 215 -12.56 -13.72 8.35
CA GLN A 215 -12.70 -13.97 6.92
C GLN A 215 -13.80 -13.06 6.38
N PHE A 216 -13.50 -12.34 5.30
CA PHE A 216 -14.47 -11.57 4.54
C PHE A 216 -14.86 -12.37 3.29
N ILE A 217 -16.11 -12.84 3.28
CA ILE A 217 -16.70 -13.65 2.22
C ILE A 217 -17.92 -12.92 1.64
N ASN A 218 -18.30 -13.27 0.40
CA ASN A 218 -19.47 -12.72 -0.31
C ASN A 218 -19.33 -11.23 -0.68
N GLU A 219 -18.14 -10.83 -1.13
CA GLU A 219 -17.90 -9.47 -1.60
C GLU A 219 -18.82 -9.08 -2.77
N ASP A 220 -19.25 -7.83 -2.78
CA ASP A 220 -19.96 -7.26 -3.91
C ASP A 220 -19.03 -7.14 -5.12
N SER A 221 -19.33 -7.88 -6.19
CA SER A 221 -18.56 -7.82 -7.44
C SER A 221 -18.67 -6.47 -8.15
N GLY A 222 -19.66 -5.64 -7.80
CA GLY A 222 -19.80 -4.28 -8.28
C GLY A 222 -18.83 -3.29 -7.65
N LEU A 223 -18.10 -3.68 -6.59
CA LEU A 223 -17.09 -2.85 -5.95
C LEU A 223 -15.69 -3.19 -6.48
N MET A 224 -15.02 -2.18 -7.01
CA MET A 224 -13.68 -2.27 -7.57
C MET A 224 -12.68 -1.46 -6.74
N ASP A 225 -11.40 -1.81 -6.84
CA ASP A 225 -10.28 -1.07 -6.28
C ASP A 225 -10.41 -0.85 -4.75
N LEU A 226 -10.09 0.36 -4.28
CA LEU A 226 -10.08 0.76 -2.88
C LEU A 226 -11.47 0.71 -2.22
N TYR A 227 -12.56 0.64 -2.99
CA TYR A 227 -13.92 0.61 -2.45
C TYR A 227 -14.27 -0.70 -1.78
N ARG A 228 -13.82 -1.82 -2.36
CA ARG A 228 -13.94 -3.13 -1.74
C ARG A 228 -13.14 -3.20 -0.44
N GLU A 229 -11.95 -2.64 -0.49
CA GLU A 229 -11.05 -2.52 0.64
C GLU A 229 -11.66 -1.73 1.80
N HIS A 230 -12.53 -0.77 1.51
CA HIS A 230 -13.34 -0.07 2.52
C HIS A 230 -14.31 -1.04 3.20
N GLU A 231 -15.07 -1.83 2.45
CA GLU A 231 -16.03 -2.78 3.03
C GLU A 231 -15.34 -3.84 3.90
N GLN A 232 -14.21 -4.37 3.45
CA GLN A 232 -13.42 -5.33 4.23
C GLN A 232 -13.02 -4.73 5.59
N ARG A 233 -12.66 -3.45 5.62
CA ARG A 233 -12.24 -2.77 6.85
C ARG A 233 -13.39 -2.57 7.85
N GLU A 234 -14.65 -2.62 7.45
CA GLU A 234 -15.76 -2.57 8.41
C GLU A 234 -15.79 -3.77 9.37
N GLU A 235 -15.25 -4.92 8.95
CA GLU A 235 -15.06 -6.07 9.85
C GLU A 235 -14.04 -5.80 10.96
N ILE A 236 -13.11 -4.86 10.75
CA ILE A 236 -12.16 -4.45 11.79
C ILE A 236 -12.90 -3.78 12.95
N VAL A 237 -13.81 -2.85 12.67
CA VAL A 237 -14.57 -2.14 13.71
C VAL A 237 -15.44 -3.10 14.51
N LYS A 238 -16.08 -4.08 13.83
CA LYS A 238 -16.84 -5.14 14.48
C LYS A 238 -15.94 -5.97 15.41
N GLY A 239 -14.78 -6.40 14.92
CA GLY A 239 -13.81 -7.14 15.71
C GLY A 239 -13.29 -6.34 16.91
N TRP A 240 -12.99 -5.04 16.75
CA TRP A 240 -12.58 -4.18 17.86
C TRP A 240 -13.65 -4.10 18.96
N LYS A 241 -14.92 -3.93 18.58
CA LYS A 241 -16.05 -3.93 19.51
C LYS A 241 -16.18 -5.27 20.24
N GLU A 242 -16.07 -6.39 19.54
CA GLU A 242 -16.10 -7.74 20.13
C GLU A 242 -14.94 -7.99 21.11
N LEU A 243 -13.75 -7.43 20.82
CA LEU A 243 -12.59 -7.45 21.71
C LEU A 243 -12.70 -6.43 22.87
N GLY A 244 -13.81 -5.71 22.98
CA GLY A 244 -14.11 -4.81 24.08
C GLY A 244 -13.47 -3.44 23.97
N MET A 245 -13.24 -2.94 22.76
CA MET A 245 -12.89 -1.53 22.53
C MET A 245 -14.03 -0.62 22.97
N GLY A 246 -13.71 0.37 23.79
CA GLY A 246 -14.63 1.38 24.31
C GLY A 246 -14.30 2.79 23.82
N PRO A 247 -15.10 3.79 24.23
CA PRO A 247 -14.98 5.16 23.74
C PRO A 247 -13.64 5.86 24.07
N GLU A 248 -12.96 5.46 25.14
CA GLU A 248 -11.70 6.09 25.59
C GLU A 248 -10.44 5.38 25.05
N ASP A 249 -10.61 4.31 24.27
CA ASP A 249 -9.52 3.55 23.68
C ASP A 249 -9.16 4.08 22.29
N ILE A 250 -7.97 3.75 21.79
CA ILE A 250 -7.46 4.23 20.51
C ILE A 250 -7.67 3.14 19.45
N GLY A 251 -8.34 3.49 18.35
CA GLY A 251 -8.36 2.68 17.13
C GLY A 251 -7.15 3.03 16.28
N TYR A 252 -6.29 2.05 16.00
CA TYR A 252 -5.15 2.14 15.09
C TYR A 252 -5.50 1.33 13.85
N LEU A 253 -5.61 2.01 12.70
CA LEU A 253 -5.74 1.36 11.40
C LEU A 253 -4.47 1.55 10.54
N GLY A 254 -3.99 0.47 9.93
CA GLY A 254 -2.89 0.49 8.97
C GLY A 254 -2.96 -0.69 8.02
N ASP A 255 -2.09 -0.71 7.03
CA ASP A 255 -1.77 -1.95 6.31
C ASP A 255 -0.69 -2.73 7.09
N VAL A 256 -0.56 -4.05 6.87
CA VAL A 256 0.34 -4.91 7.69
C VAL A 256 1.81 -4.51 7.56
N ASP A 257 2.19 -3.86 6.47
CA ASP A 257 3.53 -3.33 6.23
C ASP A 257 3.71 -1.89 6.74
N GLU A 258 2.80 -1.38 7.57
CA GLU A 258 2.83 -0.04 8.16
C GLU A 258 2.83 -0.08 9.70
N ALA A 259 3.83 0.55 10.30
CA ALA A 259 4.01 0.59 11.75
C ALA A 259 4.28 1.99 12.26
N PHE A 260 3.55 2.48 13.28
CA PHE A 260 4.07 3.58 14.10
C PHE A 260 5.33 3.12 14.85
N THR A 261 6.24 4.04 15.16
CA THR A 261 7.38 3.71 16.02
C THR A 261 6.89 3.31 17.40
N ARG A 262 7.62 2.42 18.08
CA ARG A 262 7.33 1.99 19.45
C ARG A 262 7.26 3.18 20.40
N ASP A 263 8.19 4.12 20.24
CA ASP A 263 8.24 5.35 21.03
C ASP A 263 6.96 6.18 20.85
N PHE A 264 6.49 6.34 19.61
CA PHE A 264 5.24 7.04 19.33
C PHE A 264 4.03 6.32 19.92
N LEU A 265 3.98 4.98 19.81
CA LEU A 265 2.94 4.16 20.43
C LEU A 265 2.91 4.35 21.95
N ARG A 266 4.06 4.36 22.61
CA ARG A 266 4.15 4.64 24.05
C ARG A 266 3.74 6.06 24.39
N ALA A 267 4.04 7.04 23.54
CA ALA A 267 3.63 8.42 23.73
C ALA A 267 2.10 8.54 23.71
N VAL A 268 1.42 7.93 22.74
CA VAL A 268 -0.05 8.00 22.66
C VAL A 268 -0.76 7.26 23.81
N GLN A 269 -0.16 6.22 24.36
CA GLN A 269 -0.69 5.53 25.56
C GLN A 269 -0.60 6.40 26.82
N SER A 270 0.50 7.15 26.95
CA SER A 270 0.95 7.72 28.23
C SER A 270 0.77 9.23 28.34
N CYS A 271 0.80 9.95 27.21
CA CYS A 271 0.69 11.42 27.16
C CYS A 271 -0.76 11.88 27.02
N ASN A 272 -1.00 13.16 27.29
CA ASN A 272 -2.24 13.83 26.93
C ASN A 272 -2.14 14.34 25.48
N VAL A 273 -2.94 13.73 24.61
CA VAL A 273 -2.97 13.98 23.16
C VAL A 273 -4.32 14.60 22.83
N GLU A 274 -4.32 15.79 22.24
CA GLU A 274 -5.53 16.59 21.96
C GLU A 274 -6.46 15.86 20.99
N GLU A 275 -5.89 15.16 20.01
CA GLU A 275 -6.61 14.38 18.99
C GLU A 275 -7.39 13.19 19.58
N PHE A 276 -7.13 12.87 20.84
CA PHE A 276 -7.80 11.84 21.62
C PHE A 276 -8.57 12.41 22.80
N ASP A 277 -8.85 13.71 22.82
CA ASP A 277 -9.74 14.36 23.78
C ASP A 277 -11.04 14.77 23.08
N TYR A 278 -12.00 13.84 23.08
CA TYR A 278 -13.31 14.01 22.45
C TYR A 278 -13.99 15.35 22.79
N LYS A 279 -13.80 15.87 24.01
CA LYS A 279 -14.44 17.11 24.48
C LYS A 279 -13.94 18.34 23.72
N THR A 280 -12.75 18.29 23.14
CA THR A 280 -12.14 19.41 22.42
C THR A 280 -12.53 19.44 20.94
N HIS A 281 -12.71 18.28 20.33
CA HIS A 281 -12.90 18.17 18.89
C HIS A 281 -14.27 17.64 18.46
N HIS A 282 -15.01 16.90 19.30
CA HIS A 282 -16.31 16.32 18.96
C HIS A 282 -16.32 15.61 17.59
N CYS A 283 -15.27 14.85 17.33
CA CYS A 283 -14.99 14.15 16.06
C CYS A 283 -14.71 15.03 14.83
N ASP A 284 -14.41 16.32 15.01
CA ASP A 284 -13.96 17.20 13.93
C ASP A 284 -12.75 16.60 13.23
N GLN A 285 -12.90 16.31 11.94
CA GLN A 285 -11.88 15.60 11.19
C GLN A 285 -10.55 16.31 11.01
N ARG A 286 -10.54 17.62 11.23
CA ARG A 286 -9.31 18.42 11.22
C ARG A 286 -8.49 18.22 12.50
N LYS A 287 -9.09 17.61 13.53
CA LYS A 287 -8.56 17.52 14.89
C LYS A 287 -8.63 16.12 15.50
N ALA A 288 -9.52 15.23 15.05
CA ALA A 288 -9.79 13.94 15.70
C ALA A 288 -8.90 12.78 15.19
N LYS A 289 -8.23 12.98 14.05
CA LYS A 289 -7.45 11.96 13.35
C LYS A 289 -5.96 12.25 13.46
N MET A 290 -5.18 11.22 13.77
CA MET A 290 -3.72 11.27 13.75
C MET A 290 -3.19 10.45 12.59
N GLN A 291 -2.16 10.96 11.92
CA GLN A 291 -1.50 10.27 10.81
C GLN A 291 0.01 10.13 11.09
N GLY A 292 0.55 8.98 10.70
CA GLY A 292 1.98 8.71 10.70
C GLY A 292 2.73 9.66 9.77
N PHE A 293 3.87 10.17 10.26
CA PHE A 293 4.86 10.76 9.36
C PHE A 293 5.87 9.67 9.01
N THR A 294 5.63 9.03 7.87
CA THR A 294 6.11 7.66 7.63
C THR A 294 7.34 7.60 6.77
N ARG A 295 8.35 6.88 7.26
CA ARG A 295 9.57 6.59 6.54
C ARG A 295 9.40 5.35 5.67
N VAL A 296 9.78 5.46 4.40
CA VAL A 296 9.56 4.39 3.42
C VAL A 296 10.85 3.61 3.15
N PHE A 297 10.75 2.29 3.20
CA PHE A 297 11.81 1.34 2.82
C PHE A 297 11.30 0.53 1.61
N GLU A 298 12.12 0.37 0.58
CA GLU A 298 11.74 -0.37 -0.63
C GLU A 298 12.42 -1.74 -0.66
N THR A 299 11.69 -2.81 -0.34
CA THR A 299 12.10 -4.24 -0.39
C THR A 299 13.24 -4.67 0.54
N SER A 300 14.15 -3.77 0.88
CA SER A 300 15.30 -4.02 1.75
C SER A 300 15.43 -2.89 2.78
N PRO A 301 15.86 -3.20 4.02
CA PRO A 301 16.12 -2.19 5.04
C PRO A 301 17.07 -1.07 4.59
N ASP A 302 18.04 -1.37 3.73
CA ASP A 302 19.02 -0.38 3.28
C ASP A 302 18.58 0.38 2.02
N CYS A 303 17.43 0.03 1.43
CA CYS A 303 16.81 0.75 0.32
C CYS A 303 15.83 1.79 0.84
N LEU A 304 16.39 2.72 1.61
CA LEU A 304 15.66 3.78 2.27
C LEU A 304 15.41 4.95 1.32
N VAL A 305 14.16 5.41 1.23
CA VAL A 305 13.81 6.57 0.41
C VAL A 305 14.11 7.88 1.14
N LYS A 306 14.88 8.76 0.49
CA LYS A 306 15.28 10.07 0.98
C LYS A 306 14.17 11.11 0.77
N ASP A 307 13.94 11.94 1.77
CA ASP A 307 13.05 13.12 1.76
C ASP A 307 11.58 12.82 1.36
N ARG A 308 11.19 11.54 1.33
CA ARG A 308 9.81 11.09 1.08
C ARG A 308 9.15 10.72 2.41
N SER A 309 7.89 11.09 2.53
CA SER A 309 7.01 10.60 3.60
C SER A 309 5.69 10.12 3.01
N TRP A 310 5.16 9.04 3.55
CA TRP A 310 3.78 8.61 3.32
C TRP A 310 2.90 8.93 4.53
N PHE A 311 1.58 8.80 4.36
CA PHE A 311 0.57 9.40 5.23
C PHE A 311 -0.23 8.39 6.06
N HIS A 312 0.42 7.27 6.41
CA HIS A 312 -0.18 6.13 7.09
C HIS A 312 0.88 5.38 7.90
N PRO A 313 0.56 4.76 9.04
CA PRO A 313 -0.79 4.41 9.53
C PRO A 313 -1.55 5.56 10.20
N ASP A 314 -2.82 5.32 10.58
CA ASP A 314 -3.73 6.32 11.15
C ASP A 314 -4.30 5.89 12.51
N MET A 315 -4.67 6.87 13.35
CA MET A 315 -5.37 6.63 14.62
C MET A 315 -6.53 7.58 14.85
N VAL A 316 -7.58 7.10 15.52
CA VAL A 316 -8.75 7.86 15.98
C VAL A 316 -9.18 7.34 17.36
N ILE A 317 -9.71 8.21 18.22
CA ILE A 317 -10.28 7.81 19.52
C ILE A 317 -11.60 7.05 19.33
N GLY A 318 -11.85 6.02 20.12
CA GLY A 318 -13.03 5.15 20.02
C GLY A 318 -14.36 5.89 20.12
N ALA A 319 -14.43 7.00 20.86
CA ALA A 319 -15.60 7.88 20.94
C ALA A 319 -16.01 8.45 19.58
N CYS A 320 -15.10 8.46 18.60
CA CYS A 320 -15.31 8.89 17.24
C CYS A 320 -15.41 7.76 16.22
N VAL A 321 -15.39 6.49 16.64
CA VAL A 321 -15.52 5.34 15.74
C VAL A 321 -16.98 4.86 15.72
N GLU A 322 -17.52 4.57 14.54
CA GLU A 322 -18.87 4.01 14.38
C GLU A 322 -19.04 2.72 15.21
N ASN A 323 -20.25 2.45 15.72
CA ASN A 323 -20.56 1.32 16.60
C ASN A 323 -19.85 1.26 17.97
N ILE A 324 -18.86 2.13 18.22
CA ILE A 324 -18.11 2.24 19.48
C ILE A 324 -18.46 3.55 20.19
N GLY A 325 -18.47 4.66 19.43
CA GLY A 325 -18.90 5.98 19.87
C GLY A 325 -20.42 6.11 20.04
N ASP A 326 -20.85 7.25 20.56
CA ASP A 326 -22.26 7.53 20.84
C ASP A 326 -22.94 8.12 19.60
N GLU A 327 -23.64 7.26 18.84
CA GLU A 327 -24.37 7.63 17.62
C GLU A 327 -25.48 8.66 17.83
N LYS A 328 -25.95 8.83 19.08
CA LYS A 328 -26.93 9.88 19.42
C LYS A 328 -26.29 11.26 19.53
N LYS A 329 -24.98 11.33 19.80
CA LYS A 329 -24.21 12.58 19.86
C LYS A 329 -23.58 12.92 18.52
N ASN A 330 -23.03 11.91 17.85
CA ASN A 330 -22.33 12.07 16.59
C ASN A 330 -23.01 11.15 15.58
N ILE A 331 -23.61 11.73 14.54
CA ILE A 331 -24.33 10.93 13.53
C ILE A 331 -23.38 9.99 12.78
N ILE A 332 -23.91 8.90 12.24
CA ILE A 332 -23.23 8.12 11.20
C ILE A 332 -23.22 8.97 9.93
N ALA A 333 -22.06 9.07 9.27
CA ALA A 333 -21.95 9.87 8.05
C ALA A 333 -22.79 9.26 6.92
N PRO A 334 -23.74 10.03 6.32
CA PRO A 334 -24.37 9.62 5.07
C PRO A 334 -23.30 9.38 3.99
N ARG A 335 -23.55 8.40 3.10
CA ARG A 335 -22.60 7.96 2.09
C ARG A 335 -23.15 8.15 0.68
N ASP A 336 -22.27 8.48 -0.26
CA ASP A 336 -22.65 8.59 -1.67
C ASP A 336 -23.00 7.22 -2.23
N PRO A 337 -24.18 7.05 -2.86
CA PRO A 337 -24.59 5.73 -3.30
C PRO A 337 -23.77 5.26 -4.50
N ILE A 338 -23.31 4.00 -4.44
CA ILE A 338 -22.71 3.27 -5.56
C ILE A 338 -23.62 2.07 -5.84
N ASN A 339 -24.15 1.99 -7.06
CA ASN A 339 -25.06 0.91 -7.48
C ASN A 339 -26.27 0.71 -6.53
N GLY A 340 -26.80 1.81 -5.98
CA GLY A 340 -27.95 1.79 -5.07
C GLY A 340 -27.64 1.41 -3.62
N ARG A 341 -26.35 1.27 -3.26
CA ARG A 341 -25.88 0.97 -1.90
C ARG A 341 -25.04 2.13 -1.34
N PRO A 342 -24.96 2.33 -0.02
CA PRO A 342 -24.03 3.28 0.57
C PRO A 342 -22.60 3.01 0.09
N GLY A 343 -21.99 3.99 -0.58
CA GLY A 343 -20.60 3.89 -1.01
C GLY A 343 -19.61 4.15 0.13
N PRO A 344 -18.31 4.17 -0.18
CA PRO A 344 -17.26 4.36 0.80
C PRO A 344 -17.06 5.84 1.15
N HIS A 345 -17.37 6.75 0.23
CA HIS A 345 -17.22 8.18 0.46
C HIS A 345 -18.39 8.74 1.25
N ARG A 346 -18.07 9.59 2.23
CA ARG A 346 -19.07 10.44 2.88
C ARG A 346 -19.71 11.36 1.86
N SER A 347 -21.01 11.55 1.97
CA SER A 347 -21.72 12.51 1.13
C SER A 347 -21.22 13.94 1.37
N PRO A 348 -21.32 14.81 0.36
CA PRO A 348 -20.94 16.21 0.47
C PRO A 348 -21.52 16.89 1.72
N GLY A 349 -20.69 17.68 2.40
CA GLY A 349 -21.08 18.36 3.65
C GLY A 349 -20.80 17.57 4.93
N PHE A 350 -20.60 16.26 4.85
CA PHE A 350 -20.30 15.40 6.01
C PHE A 350 -18.80 15.13 6.18
N GLY A 351 -17.97 16.02 5.63
CA GLY A 351 -16.52 15.96 5.79
C GLY A 351 -15.77 15.15 4.73
N SER A 352 -16.30 15.05 3.51
CA SER A 352 -15.59 14.40 2.41
C SER A 352 -14.30 15.14 2.01
N CYS A 353 -13.38 14.42 1.37
CA CYS A 353 -12.08 14.94 0.92
C CYS A 353 -12.15 16.08 -0.10
N TYR A 354 -13.23 16.12 -0.87
CA TYR A 354 -13.33 16.93 -2.08
C TYR A 354 -14.45 17.98 -2.01
N GLY A 355 -15.10 18.11 -0.85
CA GLY A 355 -16.17 19.06 -0.62
C GLY A 355 -15.83 20.08 0.47
N PRO A 356 -16.43 21.29 0.45
CA PRO A 356 -16.43 22.12 1.64
C PRO A 356 -17.06 21.33 2.79
N VAL A 357 -16.48 21.41 3.98
CA VAL A 357 -17.17 21.00 5.20
C VAL A 357 -18.36 21.93 5.32
N ASN A 358 -19.55 21.45 4.96
CA ASN A 358 -20.75 22.25 5.11
C ASN A 358 -21.16 22.20 6.58
N VAL A 359 -20.72 23.21 7.33
CA VAL A 359 -21.00 23.34 8.76
C VAL A 359 -22.50 23.39 9.03
N GLU A 360 -23.33 23.73 8.04
CA GLU A 360 -24.81 23.71 8.17
C GLU A 360 -25.35 22.31 8.46
N ASN A 361 -24.68 21.25 8.00
CA ASN A 361 -25.08 19.86 8.27
C ASN A 361 -24.52 19.32 9.60
N ILE A 362 -23.74 20.14 10.32
CA ILE A 362 -23.10 19.79 11.59
C ILE A 362 -23.85 20.53 12.71
N THR A 363 -24.63 19.78 13.49
CA THR A 363 -25.36 20.33 14.63
C THR A 363 -24.47 20.38 15.87
N ASP A 364 -24.58 21.45 16.66
CA ASP A 364 -23.85 21.64 17.93
C ASP A 364 -22.34 21.41 17.85
N ASN A 365 -21.73 21.65 16.68
CA ASN A 365 -20.32 21.39 16.42
C ASN A 365 -19.91 19.92 16.67
N ARG A 366 -20.83 18.96 16.43
CA ARG A 366 -20.59 17.52 16.55
C ARG A 366 -20.52 16.89 15.16
N PHE A 367 -19.35 16.38 14.82
CA PHE A 367 -19.06 15.87 13.47
C PHE A 367 -19.37 14.37 13.36
N PRO A 368 -19.59 13.85 12.14
CA PRO A 368 -19.92 12.44 11.97
C PRO A 368 -18.84 11.48 12.51
N LEU A 369 -19.28 10.31 12.98
CA LEU A 369 -18.40 9.20 13.37
C LEU A 369 -17.61 8.67 12.16
N TYR A 370 -16.48 8.04 12.46
CA TYR A 370 -15.58 7.40 11.52
C TYR A 370 -15.87 5.91 11.42
N ASN A 371 -16.08 5.43 10.21
CA ASN A 371 -15.89 4.01 9.94
C ASN A 371 -14.41 3.71 9.62
N ALA A 372 -14.04 2.44 9.47
CA ALA A 372 -12.64 2.12 9.28
C ALA A 372 -12.09 2.67 7.95
N GLY A 373 -12.88 2.66 6.88
CA GLY A 373 -12.41 3.26 5.65
C GLY A 373 -12.28 4.79 5.70
N ASP A 374 -13.04 5.51 6.54
CA ASP A 374 -12.79 6.93 6.84
C ASP A 374 -11.46 7.15 7.57
N ILE A 375 -11.12 6.26 8.51
CA ILE A 375 -9.84 6.34 9.21
C ILE A 375 -8.70 6.25 8.19
N ARG A 376 -8.82 5.41 7.15
CA ARG A 376 -7.83 5.30 6.08
C ARG A 376 -7.89 6.45 5.06
N MET A 377 -9.02 6.59 4.38
CA MET A 377 -9.19 7.44 3.19
C MET A 377 -9.77 8.82 3.49
N GLY A 378 -10.37 9.00 4.66
CA GLY A 378 -10.99 10.26 5.07
C GLY A 378 -9.96 11.37 5.20
N CYS A 379 -10.32 12.55 4.71
CA CYS A 379 -9.45 13.71 4.76
C CYS A 379 -9.39 14.35 6.13
N GLY A 380 -8.38 15.20 6.29
CA GLY A 380 -8.02 15.77 7.56
C GLY A 380 -7.02 14.88 8.28
N GLY A 381 -7.01 15.01 9.59
CA GLY A 381 -5.96 14.49 10.44
C GLY A 381 -4.69 15.33 10.40
N ARG A 382 -3.85 15.10 11.41
CA ARG A 382 -2.59 15.81 11.60
C ARG A 382 -1.42 14.83 11.54
N PHE A 383 -0.36 15.22 10.85
CA PHE A 383 0.92 14.52 10.93
C PHE A 383 1.61 14.84 12.24
N PHE A 384 2.18 13.81 12.87
CA PHE A 384 2.97 13.96 14.09
C PHE A 384 4.42 13.60 13.84
N PRO A 385 5.18 14.47 13.15
CA PRO A 385 6.62 14.30 13.13
C PRO A 385 7.18 14.51 14.54
N ILE A 386 8.36 13.94 14.81
CA ILE A 386 9.17 14.33 15.97
C ILE A 386 9.45 15.84 15.86
N LYS A 387 8.99 16.61 16.85
CA LYS A 387 9.20 18.05 16.96
C LYS A 387 10.59 18.30 17.53
N ASN A 388 11.34 19.21 16.89
CA ASN A 388 12.71 19.56 17.28
C ASN A 388 13.56 18.30 17.50
N PRO A 389 13.70 17.42 16.50
CA PRO A 389 14.48 16.21 16.67
C PRO A 389 15.88 16.59 17.15
N PRO A 390 16.45 15.88 18.14
CA PRO A 390 17.85 16.08 18.48
C PRO A 390 18.70 15.96 17.21
N PRO A 391 19.88 16.60 17.12
CA PRO A 391 20.70 16.60 15.90
C PRO A 391 21.01 15.21 15.30
N LYS A 392 20.80 14.15 16.08
CA LYS A 392 21.00 12.74 15.73
C LYS A 392 19.71 11.99 15.38
N TYR A 393 18.58 12.68 15.17
CA TYR A 393 17.29 12.08 14.84
C TYR A 393 16.65 12.72 13.60
N THR A 394 15.84 11.94 12.90
CA THR A 394 14.91 12.39 11.86
C THR A 394 13.57 12.77 12.48
N THR A 395 12.66 13.26 11.65
CA THR A 395 11.31 13.67 12.05
C THR A 395 10.28 12.54 11.97
N TYR A 396 10.64 11.33 11.54
CA TYR A 396 9.67 10.25 11.31
C TYR A 396 9.10 9.65 12.60
N SER A 397 7.80 9.32 12.56
CA SER A 397 7.06 8.67 13.66
C SER A 397 6.45 7.32 13.27
N ALA A 398 6.64 6.91 12.02
CA ALA A 398 6.14 5.66 11.49
C ALA A 398 7.05 5.12 10.37
N PHE A 399 6.80 3.88 9.96
CA PHE A 399 7.53 3.12 8.95
C PHE A 399 6.54 2.47 7.97
N HIS A 400 6.95 2.37 6.70
CA HIS A 400 6.27 1.60 5.68
C HIS A 400 7.31 0.72 4.96
N MET A 401 7.13 -0.61 5.05
CA MET A 401 7.98 -1.62 4.41
C MET A 401 7.47 -1.93 3.01
N HIS A 402 7.60 -0.95 2.11
CA HIS A 402 6.98 -0.98 0.81
C HIS A 402 7.66 -2.01 -0.08
N ASN A 403 6.85 -2.83 -0.75
CA ASN A 403 7.32 -3.91 -1.62
C ASN A 403 8.23 -4.95 -0.92
N PHE A 404 8.07 -5.18 0.39
CA PHE A 404 8.76 -6.26 1.13
C PHE A 404 8.21 -7.67 0.80
N PHE A 405 8.30 -8.04 -0.48
CA PHE A 405 7.93 -9.37 -0.95
C PHE A 405 9.06 -10.37 -0.73
N VAL A 406 8.68 -11.63 -0.54
CA VAL A 406 9.61 -12.76 -0.48
C VAL A 406 9.98 -13.25 -1.88
N ASP A 407 9.14 -12.95 -2.87
CA ASP A 407 9.30 -13.34 -4.27
C ASP A 407 8.87 -12.19 -5.18
N LEU A 408 9.68 -11.85 -6.18
CA LEU A 408 9.37 -10.80 -7.14
C LEU A 408 8.28 -11.22 -8.14
N HIS A 409 7.98 -12.52 -8.26
CA HIS A 409 6.79 -12.97 -8.98
C HIS A 409 5.50 -12.46 -8.29
N ALA A 410 5.41 -12.57 -6.96
CA ALA A 410 4.28 -12.02 -6.20
C ALA A 410 4.19 -10.49 -6.32
N LEU A 411 5.34 -9.81 -6.39
CA LEU A 411 5.39 -8.37 -6.67
C LEU A 411 4.85 -8.04 -8.07
N ARG A 412 5.28 -8.76 -9.12
CA ARG A 412 4.74 -8.56 -10.47
C ARG A 412 3.25 -8.84 -10.52
N PHE A 413 2.78 -9.88 -9.83
CA PHE A 413 1.35 -10.17 -9.69
C PHE A 413 0.60 -9.03 -8.99
N LYS A 414 1.17 -8.41 -7.93
CA LYS A 414 0.62 -7.19 -7.33
C LYS A 414 0.43 -6.10 -8.39
N TYR A 415 1.47 -5.78 -9.14
CA TYR A 415 1.41 -4.76 -10.19
C TYR A 415 0.53 -5.14 -11.38
N LEU A 416 0.20 -6.42 -11.55
CA LEU A 416 -0.74 -6.88 -12.57
C LEU A 416 -2.20 -6.83 -12.09
N THR A 417 -2.46 -6.97 -10.79
CA THR A 417 -3.80 -7.32 -10.28
C THR A 417 -4.31 -6.48 -9.12
N TYR A 418 -3.52 -5.55 -8.58
CA TYR A 418 -3.90 -4.67 -7.47
C TYR A 418 -3.71 -3.20 -7.86
N GLY A 419 -4.62 -2.35 -7.40
CA GLY A 419 -4.56 -0.90 -7.50
C GLY A 419 -4.61 -0.43 -8.94
N HIS A 420 -3.48 0.09 -9.43
CA HIS A 420 -3.30 0.57 -10.79
C HIS A 420 -2.56 -0.50 -11.61
N PRO A 421 -3.27 -1.52 -12.13
CA PRO A 421 -2.65 -2.63 -12.83
C PRO A 421 -1.91 -2.16 -14.08
N ILE A 422 -0.78 -2.80 -14.36
CA ILE A 422 0.05 -2.58 -15.53
C ILE A 422 -0.01 -3.85 -16.37
N ASP A 423 -0.61 -3.76 -17.56
CA ASP A 423 -0.89 -4.94 -18.41
C ASP A 423 0.36 -5.75 -18.74
N ASN A 424 1.51 -5.10 -18.88
CA ASN A 424 2.81 -5.75 -19.14
C ASN A 424 3.65 -5.95 -17.87
N ALA A 425 3.05 -5.97 -16.68
CA ALA A 425 3.75 -6.16 -15.41
C ALA A 425 4.61 -7.43 -15.35
N MET A 426 4.27 -8.46 -16.12
CA MET A 426 5.03 -9.71 -16.18
C MET A 426 6.25 -9.65 -17.11
N THR A 427 6.27 -8.75 -18.08
CA THR A 427 7.26 -8.74 -19.18
C THR A 427 8.10 -7.47 -19.25
N ALA A 428 7.68 -6.38 -18.60
CA ALA A 428 8.48 -5.16 -18.48
C ALA A 428 9.59 -5.31 -17.42
N PRO A 429 10.74 -4.63 -17.60
CA PRO A 429 11.77 -4.53 -16.55
C PRO A 429 11.18 -3.97 -15.25
N LEU A 430 11.64 -4.44 -14.09
CA LEU A 430 11.09 -3.95 -12.81
C LEU A 430 11.27 -2.45 -12.64
N GLU A 431 12.37 -1.89 -13.15
CA GLU A 431 12.66 -0.46 -13.11
C GLU A 431 11.70 0.41 -13.95
N ASP A 432 10.94 -0.21 -14.85
CA ASP A 432 10.00 0.46 -15.75
C ASP A 432 8.54 0.35 -15.27
N LEU A 433 8.26 -0.52 -14.30
CA LEU A 433 6.90 -0.68 -13.76
C LEU A 433 6.47 0.51 -12.91
N HIS A 434 7.34 0.96 -11.99
CA HIS A 434 6.99 2.04 -11.07
C HIS A 434 8.24 2.75 -10.54
N SER A 435 8.12 4.04 -10.20
CA SER A 435 9.24 4.84 -9.64
C SER A 435 9.83 4.28 -8.35
N ASP A 436 9.01 3.58 -7.56
CA ASP A 436 9.41 2.91 -6.32
C ASP A 436 10.23 1.64 -6.61
N LEU A 437 9.79 0.84 -7.59
CA LEU A 437 10.54 -0.32 -8.06
C LEU A 437 11.85 0.06 -8.75
N ARG A 438 11.86 1.19 -9.45
CA ARG A 438 13.09 1.77 -9.99
C ARG A 438 14.10 2.11 -8.89
N LEU A 439 13.66 2.72 -7.78
CA LEU A 439 14.53 2.97 -6.62
C LEU A 439 15.02 1.66 -6.02
N MET A 440 14.13 0.68 -5.82
CA MET A 440 14.45 -0.64 -5.31
C MET A 440 15.57 -1.30 -6.13
N VAL A 441 15.35 -1.49 -7.45
CA VAL A 441 16.29 -2.15 -8.38
C VAL A 441 17.64 -1.45 -8.34
N ARG A 442 17.65 -0.12 -8.43
CA ARG A 442 18.89 0.66 -8.42
C ARG A 442 19.62 0.57 -7.09
N CYS A 443 18.89 0.55 -5.98
CA CYS A 443 19.46 0.41 -4.66
C CYS A 443 20.16 -0.94 -4.50
N VAL A 444 19.47 -2.06 -4.73
CA VAL A 444 20.03 -3.41 -4.48
C VAL A 444 21.16 -3.77 -5.46
N LYS A 445 21.13 -3.20 -6.67
CA LYS A 445 22.22 -3.36 -7.67
C LYS A 445 23.32 -2.30 -7.53
N ASN A 446 23.24 -1.43 -6.54
CA ASN A 446 24.16 -0.31 -6.32
C ASN A 446 24.37 0.59 -7.57
N LEU A 447 23.31 0.78 -8.36
CA LEU A 447 23.27 1.69 -9.51
C LEU A 447 23.06 3.13 -9.04
N THR A 448 23.27 4.14 -9.89
CA THR A 448 22.99 5.53 -9.51
C THR A 448 21.49 5.88 -9.59
N ASP A 449 21.03 6.75 -8.68
CA ASP A 449 19.66 7.28 -8.71
C ASP A 449 19.48 8.38 -9.77
N ALA A 450 20.56 8.80 -10.44
CA ALA A 450 20.50 9.85 -11.46
C ALA A 450 19.51 9.48 -12.60
N PRO A 451 18.80 10.47 -13.16
CA PRO A 451 17.94 10.23 -14.32
C PRO A 451 18.80 9.84 -15.54
N THR A 452 18.20 9.10 -16.47
CA THR A 452 18.81 8.80 -17.78
C THR A 452 18.81 10.04 -18.67
N GLU A 453 17.74 10.83 -18.62
CA GLU A 453 17.52 12.02 -19.47
C GLU A 453 16.69 13.10 -18.75
N ASN A 454 16.67 14.32 -19.30
CA ASN A 454 15.80 15.41 -18.84
C ASN A 454 14.30 15.19 -19.15
N HIS A 455 13.95 14.10 -19.83
CA HIS A 455 12.57 13.78 -20.18
C HIS A 455 11.74 13.44 -18.95
N PHE A 456 10.54 14.01 -18.89
CA PHE A 456 9.64 13.92 -17.73
C PHE A 456 9.24 12.47 -17.38
N ALA A 457 9.16 11.58 -18.38
CA ALA A 457 8.82 10.17 -18.20
C ALA A 457 9.94 9.35 -17.49
N ASP A 458 11.19 9.81 -17.58
CA ASP A 458 12.37 9.13 -17.04
C ASP A 458 12.83 9.70 -15.69
N LYS A 459 12.14 10.71 -15.16
CA LYS A 459 12.53 11.36 -13.90
C LYS A 459 12.32 10.40 -12.74
N GLN A 460 13.43 9.90 -12.20
CA GLN A 460 13.48 9.34 -10.86
C GLN A 460 13.10 10.46 -9.86
N SER A 461 11.88 10.42 -9.34
CA SER A 461 11.39 11.39 -8.35
C SER A 461 11.99 11.13 -6.97
N ASN A 462 12.20 9.85 -6.65
CA ASN A 462 12.62 9.39 -5.33
C ASN A 462 14.12 9.08 -5.33
N HIS A 463 14.87 9.56 -4.34
CA HIS A 463 16.30 9.24 -4.21
C HIS A 463 16.49 8.33 -3.01
N ARG A 464 17.54 7.51 -2.98
CA ARG A 464 17.88 6.72 -1.79
C ARG A 464 18.74 7.51 -0.82
N VAL A 465 18.70 7.13 0.45
CA VAL A 465 19.70 7.58 1.41
C VAL A 465 20.98 6.78 1.17
N GLN A 466 22.08 7.48 0.86
CA GLN A 466 23.38 6.85 0.63
C GLN A 466 23.86 6.19 1.93
N GLY A 467 24.31 4.94 1.84
CA GLY A 467 24.68 4.13 3.02
C GLY A 467 23.50 3.47 3.74
N GLY A 468 22.28 3.56 3.21
CA GLY A 468 21.11 2.88 3.76
C GLY A 468 20.79 3.30 5.19
N VAL A 469 20.50 2.36 6.07
CA VAL A 469 20.22 2.63 7.49
C VAL A 469 21.46 3.19 8.20
N ASP A 470 22.67 2.73 7.85
CA ASP A 470 23.92 3.20 8.47
C ASP A 470 24.25 4.65 8.08
N GLY A 471 23.79 5.11 6.91
CA GLY A 471 23.97 6.47 6.41
C GLY A 471 22.87 7.44 6.82
N ALA A 472 21.88 6.99 7.59
CA ALA A 472 20.71 7.79 7.93
C ALA A 472 20.58 7.99 9.45
N LEU A 473 19.75 8.96 9.85
CA LEU A 473 19.45 9.18 11.27
C LEU A 473 18.25 8.31 11.72
N PRO A 474 18.16 7.88 12.99
CA PRO A 474 16.99 7.20 13.57
C PRO A 474 15.72 8.09 13.59
N PRO A 475 14.52 7.55 13.91
CA PRO A 475 14.26 6.17 14.28
C PRO A 475 14.25 5.22 13.07
N PHE A 476 14.51 3.95 13.35
CA PHE A 476 14.38 2.82 12.43
C PHE A 476 13.54 1.73 13.10
N PRO A 477 12.89 0.84 12.34
CA PRO A 477 12.26 -0.34 12.91
C PRO A 477 13.24 -1.07 13.84
N ILE A 478 12.79 -1.49 15.02
CA ILE A 478 13.64 -2.20 15.99
C ILE A 478 14.28 -3.43 15.34
N TYR A 479 13.56 -4.10 14.45
CA TYR A 479 14.04 -5.24 13.69
C TYR A 479 15.29 -4.93 12.84
N PHE A 480 15.40 -3.70 12.32
CA PHE A 480 16.50 -3.27 11.44
C PHE A 480 17.79 -2.96 12.21
N MET A 481 17.75 -3.00 13.54
CA MET A 481 18.95 -2.94 14.38
C MET A 481 19.79 -4.22 14.27
N ASP A 482 19.22 -5.31 13.77
CA ASP A 482 19.98 -6.50 13.38
C ASP A 482 20.67 -6.30 12.02
N LYS A 483 21.94 -5.86 12.06
CA LYS A 483 22.77 -5.65 10.86
C LYS A 483 22.98 -6.92 10.02
N ASP A 484 23.01 -8.11 10.64
CA ASP A 484 23.14 -9.37 9.90
C ASP A 484 21.89 -9.62 9.04
N TYR A 485 20.70 -9.46 9.62
CA TYR A 485 19.44 -9.53 8.88
C TYR A 485 19.42 -8.54 7.72
N ARG A 486 19.78 -7.27 7.95
CA ARG A 486 19.81 -6.24 6.88
C ARG A 486 20.67 -6.67 5.70
N ASN A 487 21.90 -7.10 5.95
CA ASN A 487 22.83 -7.54 4.92
C ASN A 487 22.28 -8.73 4.14
N ARG A 488 21.76 -9.76 4.83
CA ARG A 488 21.18 -10.95 4.18
C ARG A 488 19.96 -10.61 3.34
N LYS A 489 19.07 -9.73 3.84
CA LYS A 489 17.89 -9.29 3.09
C LYS A 489 18.27 -8.47 1.86
N HIS A 490 19.22 -7.57 1.99
CA HIS A 490 19.71 -6.76 0.87
C HIS A 490 20.31 -7.64 -0.24
N GLU A 491 21.17 -8.58 0.14
CA GLU A 491 21.80 -9.50 -0.82
C GLU A 491 20.78 -10.43 -1.48
N ALA A 492 19.81 -10.95 -0.73
CA ALA A 492 18.74 -11.75 -1.31
C ALA A 492 17.87 -10.94 -2.29
N ALA A 493 17.55 -9.69 -1.96
CA ALA A 493 16.80 -8.82 -2.87
C ALA A 493 17.58 -8.54 -4.16
N ARG A 494 18.91 -8.36 -4.08
CA ARG A 494 19.79 -8.24 -5.26
C ARG A 494 19.71 -9.48 -6.14
N LEU A 495 19.91 -10.66 -5.55
CA LEU A 495 19.84 -11.94 -6.27
C LEU A 495 18.47 -12.17 -6.91
N GLN A 496 17.39 -11.82 -6.21
CA GLN A 496 16.02 -11.94 -6.74
C GLN A 496 15.79 -11.03 -7.94
N VAL A 497 16.29 -9.78 -7.92
CA VAL A 497 16.19 -8.88 -9.07
C VAL A 497 16.94 -9.46 -10.27
N GLU A 498 18.11 -10.04 -10.08
CA GLU A 498 18.87 -10.68 -11.16
C GLU A 498 18.14 -11.91 -11.73
N GLU A 499 17.60 -12.76 -10.87
CA GLU A 499 16.82 -13.92 -11.28
C GLU A 499 15.54 -13.51 -12.02
N ASP A 500 14.83 -12.50 -11.53
CA ASP A 500 13.59 -12.02 -12.15
C ASP A 500 13.83 -11.41 -13.54
N GLU A 501 14.92 -10.64 -13.71
CA GLU A 501 15.32 -10.13 -15.02
C GLU A 501 15.64 -11.26 -16.00
N GLN A 502 16.28 -12.34 -15.53
CA GLN A 502 16.54 -13.52 -16.34
C GLN A 502 15.22 -14.21 -16.73
N ARG A 503 14.33 -14.47 -15.78
CA ARG A 503 13.01 -15.07 -16.04
C ARG A 503 12.17 -14.21 -16.99
N ARG A 504 12.25 -12.88 -16.90
CA ARG A 504 11.58 -11.95 -17.82
C ARG A 504 12.08 -12.14 -19.25
N ARG A 505 13.39 -12.22 -19.45
CA ARG A 505 14.00 -12.48 -20.79
C ARG A 505 13.56 -13.82 -21.34
N ASP A 506 13.46 -14.83 -20.49
CA ASP A 506 12.96 -16.15 -20.87
C ASP A 506 11.49 -16.10 -21.30
N ARG A 507 10.62 -15.39 -20.55
CA ARG A 507 9.21 -15.16 -20.93
C ARG A 507 9.06 -14.41 -22.27
N LEU A 508 10.00 -13.51 -22.58
CA LEU A 508 10.02 -12.79 -23.84
C LEU A 508 10.58 -13.62 -25.01
N GLY A 509 11.07 -14.84 -24.75
CA GLY A 509 11.71 -15.67 -25.77
C GLY A 509 12.99 -15.05 -26.34
N MET A 510 13.68 -14.22 -25.54
CA MET A 510 14.85 -13.49 -26.04
C MET A 510 16.01 -14.43 -26.36
N ASP A 511 16.51 -14.36 -27.59
CA ASP A 511 17.70 -15.09 -28.01
C ASP A 511 18.99 -14.48 -27.40
N PRO A 512 20.15 -15.16 -27.48
CA PRO A 512 21.40 -14.64 -26.92
C PRO A 512 21.85 -13.27 -27.49
N VAL A 513 21.52 -12.96 -28.74
CA VAL A 513 21.87 -11.68 -29.39
C VAL A 513 21.00 -10.56 -28.82
N GLN A 514 19.70 -10.81 -28.66
CA GLN A 514 18.75 -9.86 -28.06
C GLN A 514 19.09 -9.59 -26.59
N ARG A 515 19.44 -10.63 -25.82
CA ARG A 515 19.90 -10.47 -24.42
C ARG A 515 21.14 -9.60 -24.34
N ARG A 516 22.13 -9.87 -25.21
CA ARG A 516 23.35 -9.08 -25.28
C ARG A 516 23.09 -7.63 -25.66
N TYR A 517 22.18 -7.38 -26.61
CA TYR A 517 21.78 -6.03 -26.98
C TYR A 517 21.14 -5.26 -25.82
N GLU A 518 20.26 -5.92 -25.06
CA GLU A 518 19.64 -5.32 -23.87
C GLU A 518 20.68 -5.04 -22.78
N ASP A 519 21.61 -5.96 -22.52
CA ASP A 519 22.72 -5.75 -21.56
C ASP A 519 23.55 -4.52 -21.93
N VAL A 520 23.97 -4.40 -23.20
CA VAL A 520 24.73 -3.24 -23.69
C VAL A 520 23.91 -1.95 -23.58
N THR A 521 22.60 -2.02 -23.82
CA THR A 521 21.70 -0.87 -23.68
C THR A 521 21.59 -0.43 -22.22
N LEU A 522 21.51 -1.36 -21.27
CA LEU A 522 21.49 -1.07 -19.84
C LEU A 522 22.82 -0.50 -19.35
N GLU A 523 23.95 -1.06 -19.79
CA GLU A 523 25.30 -0.55 -19.52
C GLU A 523 25.44 0.90 -20.02
N TYR A 524 24.98 1.18 -21.25
CA TYR A 524 25.00 2.53 -21.82
C TYR A 524 24.13 3.51 -21.03
N LYS A 525 22.90 3.11 -20.66
CA LYS A 525 22.00 3.92 -19.80
C LYS A 525 22.68 4.25 -18.48
N GLU A 526 23.30 3.27 -17.83
CA GLU A 526 23.96 3.47 -16.54
C GLU A 526 25.20 4.38 -16.66
N ALA A 527 26.00 4.21 -17.69
CA ALA A 527 27.14 5.10 -17.98
C ALA A 527 26.67 6.56 -18.15
N ARG A 528 25.55 6.79 -18.87
CA ARG A 528 24.96 8.13 -19.00
C ARG A 528 24.49 8.70 -17.67
N ARG A 529 23.82 7.90 -16.84
CA ARG A 529 23.39 8.35 -15.50
C ARG A 529 24.58 8.73 -14.63
N HIS A 530 25.68 7.97 -14.69
CA HIS A 530 26.92 8.30 -13.98
C HIS A 530 27.53 9.62 -14.45
N MET A 531 27.63 9.84 -15.77
CA MET A 531 28.10 11.11 -16.32
C MET A 531 27.24 12.29 -15.83
N TRP A 532 25.90 12.15 -15.91
CA TRP A 532 24.97 13.15 -15.41
C TRP A 532 25.18 13.48 -13.93
N SER A 533 25.35 12.46 -13.09
CA SER A 533 25.62 12.64 -11.65
C SER A 533 26.90 13.44 -11.40
N LYS A 534 27.97 13.16 -12.16
CA LYS A 534 29.24 13.89 -12.08
C LYS A 534 29.14 15.33 -12.59
N GLU A 535 28.39 15.57 -13.66
CA GLU A 535 28.11 16.92 -14.14
C GLU A 535 27.39 17.77 -13.07
N LYS A 536 26.38 17.20 -12.40
CA LYS A 536 25.66 17.89 -11.30
C LYS A 536 26.53 18.14 -10.08
N GLU A 537 27.40 17.19 -9.74
CA GLU A 537 28.41 17.37 -8.69
C GLU A 537 29.36 18.53 -9.03
N ALA A 538 29.87 18.58 -10.26
CA ALA A 538 30.74 19.65 -10.75
C ALA A 538 30.04 21.02 -10.74
N GLU A 539 28.78 21.09 -11.18
CA GLU A 539 27.96 22.31 -11.11
C GLU A 539 27.80 22.81 -9.67
N ARG A 540 27.54 21.90 -8.71
CA ARG A 540 27.42 22.25 -7.29
C ARG A 540 28.74 22.77 -6.71
N ILE A 541 29.86 22.14 -7.05
CA ILE A 541 31.19 22.61 -6.63
C ILE A 541 31.45 24.00 -7.21
N LYS A 542 31.15 24.21 -8.50
CA LYS A 542 31.28 25.51 -9.16
C LYS A 542 30.43 26.58 -8.48
N SER A 543 29.18 26.28 -8.09
CA SER A 543 28.32 27.25 -7.41
C SER A 543 28.88 27.63 -6.03
N LEU A 544 29.42 26.65 -5.29
CA LEU A 544 30.08 26.89 -3.99
C LEU A 544 31.38 27.69 -4.10
N LEU A 545 32.14 27.53 -5.20
CA LEU A 545 33.33 28.34 -5.46
C LEU A 545 33.01 29.78 -5.86
N SER A 546 31.79 30.04 -6.35
CA SER A 546 31.33 31.37 -6.75
C SER A 546 30.60 32.15 -5.65
N SER A 547 30.26 31.51 -4.53
CA SER A 547 29.65 32.10 -3.34
C SER A 547 30.70 32.41 -2.29
#